data_AF-A0A8J2YRB6-F1
#
_entry.id   AF-A0A8J2YRB6-F1
#
_cell.length_a   1.000
_cell.length_b   1.000
_cell.length_c   1.000
_cell.angle_alpha   90.00
_cell.angle_beta   90.00
_cell.angle_gamma   90.00
#
_symmetry.space_group_name_H-M   'P 1'
#
loop_
_entity.id
_entity.type
_entity.pdbx_description
1 polymer ?
#
loop_
_entity_poly.entity_id
_entity_poly.type
_entity_poly.pdbx_seq_one_letter_code
_entity_poly.pdbx_strand_id
1 'polypeptide(L)'
;MLRDAITRLFGRRGGGQAVSIPFDKAKALARHGDAAVRRSVALDPEAAPELLFFLARDRMPAVRAAVAAHPRTPRQADLLLALDEQPEIRTLIAEKIAHQAQQLSTNEAAQIWQLTVQVMEALARDDLARVRQLVAETARSIAAVPPRMMTELGRDRTSTVAVPALSFVGPIADKDLLEIVEKAPDQAVIGAVARRPAIGPAVAEAVVTHGSAPSVAILLANKQATLAPETLDRVVDRAPPHESWHQPLVERPHLTDGAAVRLASFVADKLVQVLRSRPDLDPETNAAIEIIIHERAATPGVGPTATIMTAHDENHPVERARRLYANGLLNEEAVLDALDTDREFLIAALSLRARLPPAVVAKILASHSAKGLTALVWKAGFTMRLSLQLQLRVARLPPKARLVAGGGGTFPLSAAELEWQIEFFRTLVPQGI
;
A
#
# COMPACT_ATOMS: atom_id res chain seq x y z
N MET A 1 -33.98 -22.86 54.81
CA MET A 1 -33.38 -23.85 55.74
C MET A 1 -31.93 -23.49 56.13
N LEU A 2 -30.90 -23.60 55.27
CA LEU A 2 -29.51 -23.27 55.65
C LEU A 2 -29.24 -21.75 55.78
N ARG A 3 -29.86 -20.93 54.91
CA ARG A 3 -29.87 -19.45 55.03
C ARG A 3 -30.56 -18.98 56.31
N ASP A 4 -31.61 -19.66 56.74
CA ASP A 4 -32.34 -19.33 57.98
C ASP A 4 -31.56 -19.73 59.24
N ALA A 5 -30.78 -20.82 59.19
CA ALA A 5 -29.90 -21.23 60.28
C ALA A 5 -28.77 -20.22 60.51
N ILE A 6 -28.21 -19.65 59.44
CA ILE A 6 -27.19 -18.59 59.51
C ILE A 6 -27.80 -17.27 60.01
N THR A 7 -29.05 -16.97 59.61
CA THR A 7 -29.76 -15.75 60.03
C THR A 7 -30.21 -15.79 61.50
N ARG A 8 -30.45 -16.98 62.07
CA ARG A 8 -30.82 -17.15 63.50
C ARG A 8 -29.63 -17.05 64.45
N LEU A 9 -28.41 -17.36 64.00
CA LEU A 9 -27.19 -17.26 64.81
C LEU A 9 -26.60 -15.84 64.84
N PHE A 10 -26.91 -15.00 63.85
CA PHE A 10 -26.39 -13.64 63.74
C PHE A 10 -27.55 -12.66 63.54
N GLY A 11 -28.01 -12.07 64.64
CA GLY A 11 -29.14 -11.15 64.70
C GLY A 11 -29.07 -10.04 63.63
N ARG A 12 -30.22 -9.82 62.99
CA ARG A 12 -30.47 -8.77 61.99
C ARG A 12 -30.10 -7.38 62.55
N ARG A 13 -29.15 -6.68 61.91
CA ARG A 13 -29.15 -5.22 61.77
C ARG A 13 -28.74 -4.87 60.34
N GLY A 14 -29.52 -3.97 59.72
CA GLY A 14 -29.57 -3.77 58.27
C GLY A 14 -28.42 -2.96 57.67
N GLY A 15 -28.48 -2.85 56.33
CA GLY A 15 -27.68 -1.91 55.54
C GLY A 15 -26.43 -2.50 54.90
N GLY A 16 -26.57 -3.07 53.69
CA GLY A 16 -25.69 -2.81 52.54
C GLY A 16 -24.17 -2.95 52.61
N GLN A 17 -23.56 -3.55 53.63
CA GLN A 17 -22.14 -3.92 53.62
C GLN A 17 -21.99 -5.37 54.13
N ALA A 18 -21.33 -6.22 53.34
CA ALA A 18 -20.98 -7.56 53.78
C ALA A 18 -20.06 -7.43 55.00
N VAL A 19 -20.59 -7.75 56.18
CA VAL A 19 -19.84 -7.72 57.43
C VAL A 19 -18.79 -8.83 57.36
N SER A 20 -17.54 -8.45 57.05
CA SER A 20 -16.39 -9.36 57.11
C SER A 20 -16.27 -9.91 58.53
N ILE A 21 -16.28 -11.23 58.68
CA ILE A 21 -16.18 -11.89 59.98
C ILE A 21 -14.75 -11.65 60.51
N PRO A 22 -14.56 -11.11 61.72
CA PRO A 22 -13.22 -10.96 62.30
C PRO A 22 -12.46 -12.29 62.28
N PHE A 23 -11.18 -12.26 61.93
CA PHE A 23 -10.37 -13.46 61.66
C PHE A 23 -10.44 -14.50 62.81
N ASP A 24 -10.36 -14.07 64.07
CA ASP A 24 -10.44 -14.97 65.22
C ASP A 24 -11.77 -15.70 65.33
N LYS A 25 -12.86 -15.04 64.95
CA LYS A 25 -14.19 -15.63 64.90
C LYS A 25 -14.32 -16.59 63.72
N ALA A 26 -13.82 -16.23 62.54
CA ALA A 26 -13.78 -17.12 61.38
C ALA A 26 -12.93 -18.38 61.67
N LYS A 27 -11.81 -18.22 62.38
CA LYS A 27 -10.93 -19.30 62.85
C LYS A 27 -11.61 -20.25 63.83
N ALA A 28 -12.47 -19.74 64.72
CA ALA A 28 -13.29 -20.57 65.61
C ALA A 28 -14.36 -21.34 64.81
N LEU A 29 -15.04 -20.68 63.87
CA LEU A 29 -16.05 -21.29 63.01
C LEU A 29 -15.46 -22.38 62.10
N ALA A 30 -14.23 -22.19 61.60
CA ALA A 30 -13.51 -23.19 60.81
C ALA A 30 -13.18 -24.47 61.59
N ARG A 31 -13.20 -24.44 62.93
CA ARG A 31 -13.00 -25.63 63.80
C ARG A 31 -14.30 -26.19 64.38
N HIS A 32 -15.45 -25.64 64.00
CA HIS A 32 -16.73 -26.00 64.59
C HIS A 32 -17.08 -27.48 64.34
N GLY A 33 -17.78 -28.14 65.27
CA GLY A 33 -18.15 -29.55 65.15
C GLY A 33 -19.09 -29.85 63.98
N ASP A 34 -20.00 -28.92 63.67
CA ASP A 34 -20.91 -28.99 62.53
C ASP A 34 -20.22 -28.65 61.21
N ALA A 35 -20.30 -29.55 60.23
CA ALA A 35 -19.73 -29.36 58.90
C ALA A 35 -20.44 -28.25 58.10
N ALA A 36 -21.72 -27.97 58.36
CA ALA A 36 -22.42 -26.87 57.70
C ALA A 36 -21.82 -25.51 58.06
N VAL A 37 -21.41 -25.33 59.32
CA VAL A 37 -20.75 -24.12 59.83
C VAL A 37 -19.34 -23.97 59.24
N ARG A 38 -18.58 -25.06 59.14
CA ARG A 38 -17.26 -25.03 58.49
C ARG A 38 -17.38 -24.72 56.99
N ARG A 39 -18.37 -25.30 56.32
CA ARG A 39 -18.69 -25.01 54.91
C ARG A 39 -19.06 -23.55 54.69
N SER A 40 -19.78 -22.91 55.62
CA SER A 40 -20.09 -21.47 55.48
C SER A 40 -18.85 -20.60 55.54
N VAL A 41 -17.79 -21.00 56.27
CA VAL A 41 -16.49 -20.30 56.23
C VAL A 41 -15.80 -20.49 54.88
N ALA A 42 -15.84 -21.70 54.30
CA ALA A 42 -15.25 -21.95 52.98
C ALA A 42 -15.99 -21.26 51.82
N LEU A 43 -17.27 -20.91 52.01
CA LEU A 43 -18.09 -20.20 51.01
C LEU A 43 -18.03 -18.67 51.15
N ASP A 44 -17.39 -18.15 52.20
CA ASP A 44 -17.25 -16.71 52.41
C ASP A 44 -16.27 -16.14 51.37
N PRO A 45 -16.68 -15.21 50.47
CA PRO A 45 -15.81 -14.65 49.44
C PRO A 45 -14.52 -13.99 49.97
N GLU A 46 -14.57 -13.52 51.23
CA GLU A 46 -13.47 -12.87 51.93
C GLU A 46 -12.71 -13.82 52.87
N ALA A 47 -12.96 -15.14 52.78
CA ALA A 47 -12.26 -16.13 53.57
C ALA A 47 -10.74 -15.99 53.41
N ALA A 48 -10.05 -15.87 54.55
CA ALA A 48 -8.60 -15.79 54.59
C ALA A 48 -7.96 -17.07 53.99
N PRO A 49 -6.93 -16.96 53.13
CA PRO A 49 -6.30 -18.11 52.49
C PRO A 49 -5.83 -19.20 53.47
N GLU A 50 -5.40 -18.84 54.68
CA GLU A 50 -4.97 -19.76 55.72
C GLU A 50 -6.13 -20.63 56.25
N LEU A 51 -7.34 -20.06 56.32
CA LEU A 51 -8.54 -20.81 56.70
C LEU A 51 -8.97 -21.76 55.58
N LEU A 52 -8.88 -21.33 54.33
CA LEU A 52 -9.14 -22.18 53.16
C LEU A 52 -8.14 -23.34 53.10
N PHE A 53 -6.85 -23.08 53.34
CA PHE A 53 -5.84 -24.12 53.43
C PHE A 53 -6.11 -25.12 54.56
N PHE A 54 -6.54 -24.64 55.74
CA PHE A 54 -6.94 -25.51 56.83
C PHE A 54 -8.15 -26.38 56.47
N LEU A 55 -9.19 -25.79 55.87
CA LEU A 55 -10.43 -26.48 55.48
C LEU A 55 -10.25 -27.41 54.26
N ALA A 56 -9.16 -27.27 53.49
CA ALA A 56 -8.83 -28.20 52.40
C ALA A 56 -8.62 -29.65 52.89
N ARG A 57 -8.34 -29.84 54.19
CA ARG A 57 -8.19 -31.17 54.83
C ARG A 57 -9.43 -31.60 55.62
N ASP A 58 -10.56 -30.93 55.44
CA ASP A 58 -11.77 -31.24 56.21
C ASP A 58 -12.25 -32.67 55.97
N ARG A 59 -12.73 -33.33 57.03
CA ARG A 59 -13.31 -34.68 56.93
C ARG A 59 -14.54 -34.77 56.02
N MET A 60 -15.27 -33.66 55.85
CA MET A 60 -16.50 -33.63 55.06
C MET A 60 -16.22 -33.20 53.60
N PRO A 61 -16.53 -34.04 52.59
CA PRO A 61 -16.34 -33.70 51.18
C PRO A 61 -16.99 -32.38 50.76
N ALA A 62 -18.18 -32.07 51.30
CA ALA A 62 -18.90 -30.84 50.96
C ALA A 62 -18.18 -29.56 51.41
N VAL A 63 -17.32 -29.62 52.44
CA VAL A 63 -16.48 -28.49 52.87
C VAL A 63 -15.29 -28.35 51.92
N ARG A 64 -14.61 -29.47 51.62
CA ARG A 64 -13.48 -29.50 50.68
C ARG A 64 -13.86 -29.08 49.26
N ALA A 65 -15.04 -29.46 48.79
CA ALA A 65 -15.60 -29.00 47.51
C ALA A 65 -15.83 -27.48 47.49
N ALA A 66 -16.29 -26.89 48.59
CA ALA A 66 -16.43 -25.43 48.70
C ALA A 66 -15.06 -24.73 48.64
N VAL A 67 -14.03 -25.29 49.28
CA VAL A 67 -12.66 -24.79 49.16
C VAL A 67 -12.13 -24.95 47.73
N ALA A 68 -12.38 -26.08 47.07
CA ALA A 68 -11.95 -26.32 45.69
C ALA A 68 -12.52 -25.29 44.70
N ALA A 69 -13.80 -24.94 44.86
CA ALA A 69 -14.46 -23.92 44.04
C ALA A 69 -14.12 -22.47 44.41
N HIS A 70 -13.43 -22.22 45.53
CA HIS A 70 -13.22 -20.86 46.02
C HIS A 70 -12.10 -20.13 45.24
N PRO A 71 -12.30 -18.88 44.75
CA PRO A 71 -11.33 -18.16 43.93
C PRO A 71 -10.02 -17.81 44.64
N ARG A 72 -10.07 -17.62 45.97
CA ARG A 72 -8.91 -17.26 46.82
C ARG A 72 -8.20 -18.46 47.45
N THR A 73 -8.57 -19.68 47.06
CA THR A 73 -7.89 -20.88 47.58
C THR A 73 -6.42 -20.83 47.19
N PRO A 74 -5.50 -20.93 48.16
CA PRO A 74 -4.07 -20.85 47.87
C PRO A 74 -3.60 -22.08 47.10
N ARG A 75 -2.53 -21.93 46.29
CA ARG A 75 -1.99 -23.00 45.43
C ARG A 75 -1.61 -24.26 46.23
N GLN A 76 -1.13 -24.09 47.46
CA GLN A 76 -0.80 -25.21 48.34
C GLN A 76 -2.04 -26.04 48.72
N ALA A 77 -3.22 -25.41 48.84
CA ALA A 77 -4.48 -26.10 49.07
C ALA A 77 -4.97 -26.81 47.79
N ASP A 78 -4.80 -26.20 46.63
CA ASP A 78 -5.12 -26.82 45.34
C ASP A 78 -4.32 -28.12 45.13
N LEU A 79 -3.03 -28.14 45.50
CA LEU A 79 -2.20 -29.35 45.44
C LEU A 79 -2.72 -30.47 46.33
N LEU A 80 -3.24 -30.15 47.53
CA LEU A 80 -3.85 -31.13 48.41
C LEU A 80 -5.15 -31.68 47.81
N LEU A 81 -6.00 -30.79 47.28
CA LEU A 81 -7.32 -31.14 46.72
C LEU A 81 -7.21 -31.84 45.35
N ALA A 82 -6.12 -31.65 44.62
CA ALA A 82 -5.83 -32.41 43.40
C ALA A 82 -5.64 -33.92 43.68
N LEU A 83 -5.25 -34.27 44.91
CA LEU A 83 -5.08 -35.64 45.39
C LEU A 83 -6.24 -36.09 46.29
N ASP A 84 -7.37 -35.37 46.28
CA ASP A 84 -8.55 -35.71 47.09
C ASP A 84 -9.08 -37.11 46.72
N GLU A 85 -9.60 -37.83 47.70
CA GLU A 85 -10.20 -39.15 47.49
C GLU A 85 -11.44 -39.07 46.59
N GLN A 86 -12.19 -37.97 46.66
CA GLN A 86 -13.45 -37.78 45.95
C GLN A 86 -13.21 -37.28 44.50
N PRO A 87 -13.65 -38.02 43.46
CA PRO A 87 -13.46 -37.64 42.06
C PRO A 87 -14.03 -36.26 41.73
N GLU A 88 -15.18 -35.88 42.30
CA GLU A 88 -15.86 -34.61 42.02
C GLU A 88 -15.01 -33.41 42.45
N ILE A 89 -14.28 -33.53 43.56
CA ILE A 89 -13.39 -32.48 44.05
C ILE A 89 -12.17 -32.34 43.14
N ARG A 90 -11.61 -33.47 42.67
CA ARG A 90 -10.50 -33.44 41.70
C ARG A 90 -10.93 -32.80 40.38
N THR A 91 -12.15 -33.06 39.91
CA THR A 91 -12.71 -32.40 38.72
C THR A 91 -12.82 -30.89 38.89
N LEU A 92 -13.33 -30.40 40.04
CA LEU A 92 -13.40 -28.95 40.33
C LEU A 92 -12.02 -28.28 40.31
N ILE A 93 -11.00 -28.93 40.86
CA ILE A 93 -9.63 -28.42 40.80
C ILE A 93 -9.11 -28.44 39.36
N ALA A 94 -9.32 -29.54 38.61
CA ALA A 94 -8.88 -29.63 37.23
C ALA A 94 -9.47 -28.52 36.36
N GLU A 95 -10.77 -28.27 36.46
CA GLU A 95 -11.45 -27.17 35.75
C GLU A 95 -10.90 -25.80 36.14
N LYS A 96 -10.74 -25.55 37.45
CA LYS A 96 -10.20 -24.29 37.97
C LYS A 96 -8.77 -24.04 37.47
N ILE A 97 -7.90 -25.04 37.54
CA ILE A 97 -6.51 -24.94 37.10
C ILE A 97 -6.44 -24.78 35.59
N ALA A 98 -7.26 -25.50 34.81
CA ALA A 98 -7.31 -25.34 33.36
C ALA A 98 -7.69 -23.91 32.95
N HIS A 99 -8.74 -23.34 33.56
CA HIS A 99 -9.14 -21.96 33.32
C HIS A 99 -8.05 -20.95 33.72
N GLN A 100 -7.45 -21.12 34.90
CA GLN A 100 -6.37 -20.24 35.35
C GLN A 100 -5.10 -20.34 34.48
N ALA A 101 -4.75 -21.54 34.01
CA ALA A 101 -3.62 -21.76 33.11
C ALA A 101 -3.84 -21.09 31.75
N GLN A 102 -5.06 -21.20 31.20
CA GLN A 102 -5.43 -20.48 29.99
C GLN A 102 -5.32 -18.96 30.18
N GLN A 103 -5.86 -18.43 31.29
CA GLN A 103 -5.80 -17.00 31.61
C GLN A 103 -4.36 -16.48 31.78
N LEU A 104 -3.51 -17.21 32.48
CA LEU A 104 -2.10 -16.85 32.65
C LEU A 104 -1.39 -16.78 31.29
N SER A 105 -1.55 -17.81 30.46
CA SER A 105 -0.98 -17.84 29.10
C SER A 105 -1.46 -16.65 28.24
N THR A 106 -2.76 -16.31 28.31
CA THR A 106 -3.29 -15.14 27.59
C THR A 106 -2.74 -13.81 28.12
N ASN A 107 -2.56 -13.67 29.43
CA ASN A 107 -2.06 -12.44 30.04
C ASN A 107 -0.56 -12.25 29.78
N GLU A 108 0.24 -13.32 29.87
CA GLU A 108 1.67 -13.31 29.55
C GLU A 108 1.88 -12.95 28.07
N ALA A 109 1.12 -13.59 27.16
CA ALA A 109 1.16 -13.26 25.74
C ALA A 109 0.77 -11.79 25.47
N ALA A 110 -0.27 -11.28 26.15
CA ALA A 110 -0.68 -9.89 26.04
C ALA A 110 0.40 -8.93 26.54
N GLN A 111 1.06 -9.25 27.66
CA GLN A 111 2.15 -8.43 28.20
C GLN A 111 3.37 -8.40 27.27
N ILE A 112 3.76 -9.57 26.75
CA ILE A 112 4.85 -9.67 25.76
C ILE A 112 4.51 -8.88 24.50
N TRP A 113 3.27 -8.97 24.02
CA TRP A 113 2.81 -8.21 22.88
C TRP A 113 2.87 -6.69 23.14
N GLN A 114 2.40 -6.23 24.30
CA GLN A 114 2.47 -4.81 24.68
C GLN A 114 3.91 -4.29 24.71
N LEU A 115 4.85 -5.04 25.30
CA LEU A 115 6.27 -4.69 25.30
C LEU A 115 6.84 -4.68 23.87
N THR A 116 6.48 -5.66 23.05
CA THR A 116 6.91 -5.74 21.65
C THR A 116 6.43 -4.51 20.87
N VAL A 117 5.18 -4.10 21.05
CA VAL A 117 4.62 -2.89 20.43
C VAL A 117 5.34 -1.64 20.92
N GLN A 118 5.63 -1.51 22.22
CA GLN A 118 6.39 -0.36 22.75
C GLN A 118 7.78 -0.26 22.13
N VAL A 119 8.48 -1.39 21.97
CA VAL A 119 9.79 -1.43 21.28
C VAL A 119 9.65 -1.05 19.81
N MET A 120 8.66 -1.58 19.10
CA MET A 120 8.39 -1.19 17.70
C MET A 120 8.08 0.30 17.58
N GLU A 121 7.26 0.86 18.48
CA GLU A 121 6.93 2.29 18.51
C GLU A 121 8.17 3.17 18.79
N ALA A 122 9.11 2.71 19.62
CA ALA A 122 10.38 3.40 19.84
C ALA A 122 11.26 3.36 18.58
N LEU A 123 11.43 2.17 17.97
CA LEU A 123 12.22 2.00 16.75
C LEU A 123 11.61 2.71 15.54
N ALA A 124 10.29 2.86 15.49
CA ALA A 124 9.58 3.64 14.48
C ALA A 124 9.93 5.14 14.54
N ARG A 125 10.52 5.63 15.64
CA ARG A 125 10.95 7.02 15.83
C ARG A 125 12.46 7.19 15.83
N ASP A 126 13.19 6.15 15.46
CA ASP A 126 14.65 6.16 15.38
C ASP A 126 15.15 7.18 14.36
N ASP A 127 16.29 7.83 14.63
CA ASP A 127 16.86 8.84 13.74
C ASP A 127 17.28 8.25 12.37
N LEU A 128 17.70 6.98 12.35
CA LEU A 128 18.14 6.30 11.13
C LEU A 128 16.94 5.80 10.32
N ALA A 129 16.75 6.36 9.12
CA ALA A 129 15.68 5.96 8.21
C ALA A 129 15.69 4.45 7.89
N ARG A 130 16.86 3.81 7.91
CA ARG A 130 16.98 2.36 7.69
C ARG A 130 16.31 1.53 8.78
N VAL A 131 16.39 1.96 10.04
CA VAL A 131 15.72 1.29 11.17
C VAL A 131 14.21 1.44 11.02
N ARG A 132 13.73 2.65 10.77
CA ARG A 132 12.30 2.92 10.56
C ARG A 132 11.73 2.15 9.37
N GLN A 133 12.49 2.02 8.27
CA GLN A 133 12.10 1.21 7.11
C GLN A 133 11.90 -0.26 7.50
N LEU A 134 12.84 -0.84 8.26
CA LEU A 134 12.74 -2.24 8.69
C LEU A 134 11.50 -2.46 9.57
N VAL A 135 11.20 -1.52 10.47
CA VAL A 135 9.97 -1.56 11.28
C VAL A 135 8.74 -1.50 10.38
N ALA A 136 8.67 -0.57 9.42
CA ALA A 136 7.54 -0.46 8.49
C ALA A 136 7.33 -1.71 7.63
N GLU A 137 8.42 -2.29 7.10
CA GLU A 137 8.41 -3.52 6.30
C GLU A 137 7.95 -4.74 7.10
N THR A 138 8.36 -4.83 8.37
CA THR A 138 7.97 -5.92 9.27
C THR A 138 6.53 -5.76 9.74
N ALA A 139 6.13 -4.53 10.07
CA ALA A 139 4.83 -4.24 10.64
C ALA A 139 3.68 -4.30 9.62
N ARG A 140 3.92 -4.04 8.32
CA ARG A 140 2.86 -4.01 7.29
C ARG A 140 2.03 -5.29 7.17
N SER A 141 2.58 -6.44 7.54
CA SER A 141 1.90 -7.74 7.52
C SER A 141 1.27 -8.15 8.86
N ILE A 142 1.46 -7.36 9.92
CA ILE A 142 0.99 -7.70 11.26
C ILE A 142 -0.30 -6.95 11.56
N ALA A 143 -1.45 -7.61 11.42
CA ALA A 143 -2.77 -6.99 11.57
C ALA A 143 -3.02 -6.36 12.95
N ALA A 144 -2.36 -6.87 14.00
CA ALA A 144 -2.53 -6.39 15.38
C ALA A 144 -1.71 -5.13 15.72
N VAL A 145 -0.85 -4.65 14.81
CA VAL A 145 -0.04 -3.44 15.04
C VAL A 145 -0.95 -2.21 15.18
N PRO A 146 -0.65 -1.27 16.11
CA PRO A 146 -1.44 -0.05 16.27
C PRO A 146 -1.49 0.77 14.97
N PRO A 147 -2.70 1.10 14.45
CA PRO A 147 -2.84 1.90 13.23
C PRO A 147 -2.13 3.24 13.31
N ARG A 148 -2.14 3.89 14.49
CA ARG A 148 -1.44 5.16 14.75
C ARG A 148 0.05 5.12 14.38
N MET A 149 0.73 4.00 14.67
CA MET A 149 2.15 3.82 14.39
C MET A 149 2.39 3.74 12.88
N MET A 150 1.53 3.01 12.17
CA MET A 150 1.60 2.89 10.71
C MET A 150 1.25 4.21 10.02
N THR A 151 0.30 4.98 10.55
CA THR A 151 0.00 6.32 10.05
C THR A 151 1.17 7.30 10.27
N GLU A 152 1.84 7.25 11.43
CA GLU A 152 3.05 8.05 11.68
C GLU A 152 4.18 7.70 10.70
N LEU A 153 4.45 6.41 10.50
CA LEU A 153 5.44 5.96 9.50
C LEU A 153 5.02 6.30 8.07
N GLY A 154 3.73 6.32 7.76
CA GLY A 154 3.20 6.76 6.46
C GLY A 154 3.41 8.25 6.18
N ARG A 155 3.60 9.08 7.22
CA ARG A 155 3.97 10.50 7.13
C ARG A 155 5.49 10.73 7.12
N ASP A 156 6.30 9.68 7.10
CA ASP A 156 7.76 9.82 7.10
C ASP A 156 8.23 10.61 5.87
N ARG A 157 9.25 11.45 6.07
CA ARG A 157 9.87 12.25 4.99
C ARG A 157 10.63 11.38 3.98
N THR A 158 10.89 10.13 4.31
CA THR A 158 11.62 9.15 3.49
C THR A 158 10.63 8.19 2.86
N SER A 159 10.54 8.18 1.53
CA SER A 159 9.60 7.31 0.82
C SER A 159 9.87 5.82 1.02
N THR A 160 11.12 5.41 1.26
CA THR A 160 11.47 4.02 1.60
C THR A 160 10.88 3.57 2.94
N VAL A 161 10.48 4.49 3.82
CA VAL A 161 9.78 4.20 5.08
C VAL A 161 8.26 4.31 4.89
N ALA A 162 7.80 5.38 4.25
CA ALA A 162 6.38 5.68 4.08
C ALA A 162 5.67 4.66 3.19
N VAL A 163 6.28 4.22 2.09
CA VAL A 163 5.66 3.30 1.12
C VAL A 163 5.33 1.93 1.74
N PRO A 164 6.25 1.25 2.46
CA PRO A 164 5.92 0.03 3.19
C PRO A 164 4.81 0.24 4.23
N ALA A 165 4.82 1.37 4.95
CA ALA A 165 3.82 1.66 5.96
C ALA A 165 2.42 1.85 5.37
N LEU A 166 2.32 2.55 4.24
CA LEU A 166 1.06 2.74 3.50
C LEU A 166 0.51 1.47 2.86
N SER A 167 1.35 0.44 2.70
CA SER A 167 0.94 -0.89 2.23
C SER A 167 0.28 -1.74 3.33
N PHE A 168 0.23 -1.24 4.57
CA PHE A 168 -0.47 -1.88 5.69
C PHE A 168 -1.97 -2.03 5.41
N VAL A 169 -2.51 -3.23 5.64
CA VAL A 169 -3.91 -3.56 5.33
C VAL A 169 -4.89 -2.91 6.32
N GLY A 170 -4.45 -2.52 7.52
CA GLY A 170 -5.33 -1.90 8.51
C GLY A 170 -5.84 -0.51 8.10
N PRO A 171 -6.90 -0.02 8.77
CA PRO A 171 -7.55 1.24 8.43
C PRO A 171 -6.63 2.42 8.72
N ILE A 172 -6.53 3.33 7.75
CA ILE A 172 -5.94 4.66 7.90
C ILE A 172 -7.06 5.64 7.51
N ALA A 173 -7.31 6.66 8.33
CA ALA A 173 -8.41 7.57 8.06
C ALA A 173 -8.13 8.44 6.83
N ASP A 174 -9.16 8.77 6.06
CA ASP A 174 -9.05 9.61 4.86
C ASP A 174 -8.37 10.95 5.14
N LYS A 175 -8.63 11.57 6.30
CA LYS A 175 -7.96 12.80 6.73
C LYS A 175 -6.43 12.67 6.78
N ASP A 176 -5.95 11.50 7.20
CA ASP A 176 -4.52 11.24 7.35
C ASP A 176 -3.92 10.93 5.97
N LEU A 177 -4.65 10.19 5.12
CA LEU A 177 -4.24 9.93 3.74
C LEU A 177 -4.17 11.22 2.90
N LEU A 178 -5.13 12.14 3.09
CA LEU A 178 -5.12 13.46 2.47
C LEU A 178 -3.85 14.23 2.82
N GLU A 179 -3.54 14.33 4.12
CA GLU A 179 -2.34 15.02 4.59
C GLU A 179 -1.06 14.39 4.03
N ILE A 180 -1.02 13.05 3.93
CA ILE A 180 0.12 12.32 3.37
C ILE A 180 0.29 12.62 1.88
N VAL A 181 -0.80 12.72 1.11
CA VAL A 181 -0.73 13.06 -0.33
C VAL A 181 -0.29 14.51 -0.52
N GLU A 182 -0.83 15.45 0.26
CA GLU A 182 -0.49 16.89 0.17
C GLU A 182 0.98 17.16 0.53
N LYS A 183 1.53 16.44 1.50
CA LYS A 183 2.90 16.60 2.00
C LYS A 183 3.86 15.53 1.47
N ALA A 184 3.46 14.79 0.44
CA ALA A 184 4.23 13.66 -0.06
C ALA A 184 5.64 14.10 -0.51
N PRO A 185 6.72 13.43 -0.06
CA PRO A 185 8.08 13.76 -0.47
C PRO A 185 8.34 13.43 -1.94
N ASP A 186 7.65 12.43 -2.49
CA ASP A 186 7.75 12.02 -3.88
C ASP A 186 6.48 11.29 -4.38
N GLN A 187 6.49 10.96 -5.67
CA GLN A 187 5.37 10.28 -6.35
C GLN A 187 5.18 8.83 -5.91
N ALA A 188 6.19 8.17 -5.33
CA ALA A 188 6.06 6.80 -4.87
C ALA A 188 5.11 6.71 -3.67
N VAL A 189 5.13 7.72 -2.79
CA VAL A 189 4.20 7.84 -1.65
C VAL A 189 2.76 8.02 -2.13
N ILE A 190 2.51 8.93 -3.08
CA ILE A 190 1.18 9.14 -3.67
C ILE A 190 0.67 7.86 -4.35
N GLY A 191 1.53 7.18 -5.11
CA GLY A 191 1.20 5.89 -5.72
C GLY A 191 0.91 4.78 -4.69
N ALA A 192 1.53 4.82 -3.52
CA ALA A 192 1.22 3.90 -2.43
C ALA A 192 -0.16 4.18 -1.81
N VAL A 193 -0.53 5.45 -1.61
CA VAL A 193 -1.89 5.83 -1.20
C VAL A 193 -2.92 5.37 -2.24
N ALA A 194 -2.65 5.59 -3.53
CA ALA A 194 -3.54 5.19 -4.63
C ALA A 194 -3.82 3.67 -4.69
N ARG A 195 -2.89 2.83 -4.21
CA ARG A 195 -3.05 1.37 -4.13
C ARG A 195 -3.90 0.91 -2.95
N ARG A 196 -4.16 1.76 -1.96
CA ARG A 196 -4.86 1.32 -0.75
C ARG A 196 -6.30 0.91 -1.06
N PRO A 197 -6.83 -0.15 -0.41
CA PRO A 197 -8.23 -0.51 -0.56
C PRO A 197 -9.12 0.60 0.02
N ALA A 198 -10.29 0.79 -0.58
CA ALA A 198 -11.37 1.64 -0.05
C ALA A 198 -10.99 3.11 0.28
N ILE A 199 -10.21 3.76 -0.60
CA ILE A 199 -9.97 5.20 -0.48
C ILE A 199 -11.22 6.00 -0.90
N GLY A 200 -11.56 7.02 -0.10
CA GLY A 200 -12.71 7.88 -0.35
C GLY A 200 -12.50 8.93 -1.46
N PRO A 201 -13.59 9.60 -1.89
CA PRO A 201 -13.56 10.55 -3.01
C PRO A 201 -12.59 11.72 -2.84
N ALA A 202 -12.45 12.25 -1.63
CA ALA A 202 -11.54 13.35 -1.36
C ALA A 202 -10.07 12.94 -1.53
N VAL A 203 -9.70 11.74 -1.06
CA VAL A 203 -8.34 11.19 -1.23
C VAL A 203 -8.05 10.92 -2.70
N ALA A 204 -9.01 10.35 -3.43
CA ALA A 204 -8.90 10.13 -4.87
C ALA A 204 -8.67 11.44 -5.63
N GLU A 205 -9.41 12.49 -5.30
CA GLU A 205 -9.23 13.83 -5.87
C GLU A 205 -7.84 14.41 -5.57
N ALA A 206 -7.35 14.27 -4.35
CA ALA A 206 -5.99 14.70 -3.99
C ALA A 206 -4.93 13.95 -4.81
N VAL A 207 -5.11 12.63 -5.03
CA VAL A 207 -4.22 11.84 -5.89
C VAL A 207 -4.26 12.32 -7.35
N VAL A 208 -5.43 12.68 -7.89
CA VAL A 208 -5.56 13.23 -9.26
C VAL A 208 -4.91 14.62 -9.38
N THR A 209 -4.95 15.40 -8.30
CA THR A 209 -4.43 16.77 -8.25
C THR A 209 -2.92 16.82 -8.09
N HIS A 210 -2.37 16.04 -7.16
CA HIS A 210 -0.94 16.06 -6.79
C HIS A 210 -0.12 14.93 -7.44
N GLY A 211 -0.79 13.91 -7.97
CA GLY A 211 -0.17 12.74 -8.57
C GLY A 211 0.26 12.93 -10.02
N SER A 212 1.35 12.27 -10.37
CA SER A 212 1.84 12.08 -11.74
C SER A 212 0.96 11.07 -12.51
N ALA A 213 1.12 11.02 -13.83
CA ALA A 213 0.35 10.10 -14.67
C ALA A 213 0.41 8.62 -14.22
N PRO A 214 1.56 8.08 -13.77
CA PRO A 214 1.60 6.73 -13.18
C PRO A 214 0.77 6.58 -11.90
N SER A 215 0.79 7.56 -11.00
CA SER A 215 0.00 7.54 -9.75
C SER A 215 -1.50 7.55 -10.03
N VAL A 216 -1.93 8.33 -11.03
CA VAL A 216 -3.32 8.36 -11.49
C VAL A 216 -3.71 7.04 -12.15
N ALA A 217 -2.83 6.45 -12.98
CA ALA A 217 -3.09 5.13 -13.58
C ALA A 217 -3.31 4.05 -12.51
N ILE A 218 -2.51 4.08 -11.44
CA ILE A 218 -2.67 3.19 -10.28
C ILE A 218 -4.02 3.39 -9.59
N LEU A 219 -4.44 4.63 -9.35
CA LEU A 219 -5.75 4.97 -8.78
C LEU A 219 -6.88 4.43 -9.66
N LEU A 220 -6.77 4.62 -10.98
CA LEU A 220 -7.77 4.19 -11.95
C LEU A 220 -7.86 2.66 -12.03
N ALA A 221 -6.76 1.94 -11.86
CA ALA A 221 -6.75 0.47 -11.77
C ALA A 221 -7.33 -0.05 -10.44
N ASN A 222 -7.34 0.77 -9.39
CA ASN A 222 -7.91 0.42 -8.09
C ASN A 222 -9.45 0.49 -8.12
N LYS A 223 -10.08 -0.66 -8.36
CA LYS A 223 -11.55 -0.82 -8.43
C LYS A 223 -12.27 -0.56 -7.10
N GLN A 224 -11.55 -0.59 -5.98
CA GLN A 224 -12.11 -0.34 -4.65
C GLN A 224 -12.07 1.15 -4.25
N ALA A 225 -11.37 1.99 -5.02
CA ALA A 225 -11.38 3.43 -4.80
C ALA A 225 -12.72 4.03 -5.21
N THR A 226 -13.29 4.90 -4.38
CA THR A 226 -14.49 5.67 -4.75
C THR A 226 -14.07 6.99 -5.37
N LEU A 227 -14.48 7.26 -6.61
CA LEU A 227 -14.25 8.55 -7.28
C LEU A 227 -15.58 9.29 -7.38
N ALA A 228 -15.55 10.59 -7.13
CA ALA A 228 -16.70 11.45 -7.43
C ALA A 228 -16.87 11.55 -8.96
N PRO A 229 -18.11 11.59 -9.49
CA PRO A 229 -18.38 11.70 -10.93
C PRO A 229 -17.62 12.85 -11.60
N GLU A 230 -17.55 14.01 -10.94
CA GLU A 230 -16.89 15.22 -11.44
C GLU A 230 -15.36 15.05 -11.52
N THR A 231 -14.80 14.19 -10.67
CA THR A 231 -13.38 13.82 -10.72
C THR A 231 -13.11 12.89 -11.87
N LEU A 232 -13.99 11.90 -12.09
CA LEU A 232 -13.87 10.96 -13.20
C LEU A 232 -13.97 11.69 -14.55
N ASP A 233 -14.92 12.62 -14.70
CA ASP A 233 -15.07 13.43 -15.91
C ASP A 233 -13.81 14.24 -16.22
N ARG A 234 -13.23 14.93 -15.22
CA ARG A 234 -11.97 15.68 -15.38
C ARG A 234 -10.79 14.79 -15.74
N VAL A 235 -10.74 13.56 -15.21
CA VAL A 235 -9.68 12.60 -15.58
C VAL A 235 -9.86 12.15 -17.03
N VAL A 236 -11.10 11.91 -17.48
CA VAL A 236 -11.40 11.54 -18.88
C VAL A 236 -11.01 12.66 -19.84
N ASP A 237 -11.28 13.92 -19.49
CA ASP A 237 -10.91 15.07 -20.34
C ASP A 237 -9.38 15.22 -20.46
N ARG A 238 -8.63 14.83 -19.43
CA ARG A 238 -7.16 14.82 -19.41
C ARG A 238 -6.55 13.54 -19.99
N ALA A 239 -7.33 12.50 -20.27
CA ALA A 239 -6.85 11.18 -20.67
C ALA A 239 -6.26 11.05 -22.09
N PRO A 240 -6.59 11.86 -23.12
CA PRO A 240 -6.09 11.63 -24.48
C PRO A 240 -4.57 11.44 -24.62
N PRO A 241 -3.69 12.25 -23.98
CA PRO A 241 -2.24 12.04 -24.05
C PRO A 241 -1.71 10.90 -23.15
N HIS A 242 -2.55 10.28 -22.32
CA HIS A 242 -2.15 9.30 -21.30
C HIS A 242 -2.71 7.91 -21.61
N GLU A 243 -2.09 7.20 -22.54
CA GLU A 243 -2.52 5.85 -22.98
C GLU A 243 -2.68 4.86 -21.81
N SER A 244 -1.80 4.95 -20.79
CA SER A 244 -1.87 4.14 -19.57
C SER A 244 -3.17 4.29 -18.76
N TRP A 245 -3.95 5.35 -19.00
CA TRP A 245 -5.23 5.59 -18.31
C TRP A 245 -6.41 4.95 -19.04
N HIS A 246 -6.29 4.69 -20.35
CA HIS A 246 -7.42 4.33 -21.20
C HIS A 246 -8.06 3.01 -20.78
N GLN A 247 -7.27 1.95 -20.65
CA GLN A 247 -7.78 0.64 -20.24
C GLN A 247 -8.36 0.68 -18.80
N PRO A 248 -7.66 1.21 -17.78
CA PRO A 248 -8.23 1.35 -16.45
C PRO A 248 -9.54 2.15 -16.38
N LEU A 249 -9.69 3.21 -17.18
CA LEU A 249 -10.94 4.00 -17.27
C LEU A 249 -12.08 3.18 -17.87
N VAL A 250 -11.81 2.48 -18.97
CA VAL A 250 -12.79 1.67 -19.69
C VAL A 250 -13.25 0.45 -18.89
N GLU A 251 -12.39 -0.11 -18.04
CA GLU A 251 -12.72 -1.27 -17.19
C GLU A 251 -13.31 -0.88 -15.82
N ARG A 252 -13.35 0.41 -15.48
CA ARG A 252 -13.80 0.87 -14.17
C ARG A 252 -15.33 0.75 -14.03
N PRO A 253 -15.90 0.24 -12.93
CA PRO A 253 -17.35 0.22 -12.73
C PRO A 253 -17.94 1.64 -12.59
N HIS A 254 -19.19 1.84 -13.03
CA HIS A 254 -19.96 3.08 -12.89
C HIS A 254 -19.35 4.28 -13.62
N LEU A 255 -19.30 4.18 -14.95
CA LEU A 255 -18.89 5.28 -15.81
C LEU A 255 -20.10 6.17 -16.12
N THR A 256 -19.92 7.50 -16.15
CA THR A 256 -20.99 8.39 -16.62
C THR A 256 -21.17 8.23 -18.14
N ASP A 257 -22.40 8.36 -18.62
CA ASP A 257 -22.71 8.24 -20.06
C ASP A 257 -21.86 9.19 -20.91
N GLY A 258 -21.74 10.45 -20.47
CA GLY A 258 -20.89 11.44 -21.12
C GLY A 258 -19.41 11.03 -21.18
N ALA A 259 -18.88 10.44 -20.10
CA ALA A 259 -17.50 9.95 -20.08
C ALA A 259 -17.29 8.77 -21.06
N ALA A 260 -18.27 7.88 -21.18
CA ALA A 260 -18.22 6.76 -22.12
C ALA A 260 -18.14 7.23 -23.57
N VAL A 261 -19.00 8.19 -23.95
CA VAL A 261 -18.99 8.81 -25.30
C VAL A 261 -17.65 9.51 -25.56
N ARG A 262 -17.13 10.28 -24.61
CA ARG A 262 -15.83 10.97 -24.76
C ARG A 262 -14.68 9.98 -24.90
N LEU A 263 -14.62 8.93 -24.08
CA LEU A 263 -13.61 7.87 -24.22
C LEU A 263 -13.68 7.22 -25.60
N ALA A 264 -14.89 6.88 -26.08
CA ALA A 264 -15.08 6.31 -27.41
C ALA A 264 -14.57 7.20 -28.55
N SER A 265 -14.43 8.52 -28.33
CA SER A 265 -13.91 9.46 -29.34
C SER A 265 -12.40 9.38 -29.58
N PHE A 266 -11.59 8.88 -28.62
CA PHE A 266 -10.13 8.74 -28.80
C PHE A 266 -9.50 7.38 -28.45
N VAL A 267 -10.17 6.48 -27.72
CA VAL A 267 -9.59 5.16 -27.37
C VAL A 267 -9.55 4.20 -28.57
N ALA A 268 -8.64 3.22 -28.50
CA ALA A 268 -8.48 2.19 -29.52
C ALA A 268 -9.74 1.31 -29.68
N ASP A 269 -10.00 0.80 -30.89
CA ASP A 269 -11.22 0.07 -31.23
C ASP A 269 -11.51 -1.11 -30.29
N LYS A 270 -10.46 -1.82 -29.86
CA LYS A 270 -10.59 -2.92 -28.88
C LYS A 270 -11.22 -2.45 -27.57
N LEU A 271 -10.85 -1.26 -27.08
CA LEU A 271 -11.41 -0.69 -25.85
C LEU A 271 -12.82 -0.13 -26.07
N VAL A 272 -13.13 0.37 -27.28
CA VAL A 272 -14.51 0.75 -27.63
C VAL A 272 -15.45 -0.46 -27.59
N GLN A 273 -14.99 -1.64 -28.01
CA GLN A 273 -15.79 -2.88 -27.87
C GLN A 273 -16.05 -3.22 -26.40
N VAL A 274 -15.07 -2.99 -25.51
CA VAL A 274 -15.28 -3.17 -24.07
C VAL A 274 -16.35 -2.22 -23.56
N LEU A 275 -16.33 -0.93 -23.95
CA LEU A 275 -17.36 0.06 -23.58
C LEU A 275 -18.77 -0.40 -24.00
N ARG A 276 -18.93 -0.95 -25.21
CA ARG A 276 -20.23 -1.46 -25.70
C ARG A 276 -20.75 -2.68 -24.93
N SER A 277 -19.85 -3.51 -24.43
CA SER A 277 -20.22 -4.72 -23.68
C SER A 277 -20.65 -4.42 -22.25
N ARG A 278 -20.63 -3.14 -21.84
CA ARG A 278 -20.92 -2.73 -20.48
C ARG A 278 -22.42 -2.75 -20.19
N PRO A 279 -22.84 -3.30 -19.04
CA PRO A 279 -24.24 -3.33 -18.65
C PRO A 279 -24.74 -2.01 -18.03
N ASP A 280 -23.84 -1.08 -17.68
CA ASP A 280 -24.18 0.16 -16.97
C ASP A 280 -24.42 1.36 -17.88
N LEU A 281 -24.34 1.19 -19.21
CA LEU A 281 -24.63 2.26 -20.19
C LEU A 281 -26.03 2.10 -20.77
N ASP A 282 -26.72 3.23 -20.95
CA ASP A 282 -28.05 3.24 -21.54
C ASP A 282 -28.03 2.98 -23.07
N PRO A 283 -29.18 2.62 -23.67
CA PRO A 283 -29.24 2.35 -25.11
C PRO A 283 -28.91 3.57 -25.98
N GLU A 284 -29.21 4.80 -25.51
CA GLU A 284 -28.94 6.04 -26.24
C GLU A 284 -27.43 6.32 -26.31
N THR A 285 -26.70 6.11 -25.22
CA THR A 285 -25.24 6.23 -25.17
C THR A 285 -24.56 5.19 -26.06
N ASN A 286 -25.05 3.95 -26.07
CA ASN A 286 -24.54 2.92 -26.97
C ASN A 286 -24.72 3.30 -28.45
N ALA A 287 -25.87 3.88 -28.81
CA ALA A 287 -26.10 4.39 -30.16
C ALA A 287 -25.17 5.57 -30.49
N ALA A 288 -24.92 6.49 -29.55
CA ALA A 288 -23.98 7.58 -29.73
C ALA A 288 -22.54 7.07 -29.96
N ILE A 289 -22.13 6.02 -29.24
CA ILE A 289 -20.83 5.35 -29.44
C ILE A 289 -20.77 4.72 -30.84
N GLU A 290 -21.85 4.10 -31.34
CA GLU A 290 -21.90 3.56 -32.70
C GLU A 290 -21.74 4.63 -33.79
N ILE A 291 -22.35 5.80 -33.60
CA ILE A 291 -22.18 6.94 -34.51
C ILE A 291 -20.71 7.34 -34.57
N ILE A 292 -20.04 7.48 -33.42
CA ILE A 292 -18.61 7.84 -33.35
C ILE A 292 -17.73 6.81 -34.07
N ILE A 293 -18.04 5.52 -33.94
CA ILE A 293 -17.32 4.45 -34.66
C ILE A 293 -17.52 4.59 -36.17
N HIS A 294 -18.76 4.83 -36.61
CA HIS A 294 -19.06 5.03 -38.02
C HIS A 294 -18.40 6.29 -38.60
N GLU A 295 -18.36 7.39 -37.86
CA GLU A 295 -17.67 8.62 -38.26
C GLU A 295 -16.14 8.43 -38.36
N ARG A 296 -15.55 7.67 -37.41
CA ARG A 296 -14.14 7.25 -37.47
C ARG A 296 -13.84 6.34 -38.66
N ALA A 297 -14.79 5.49 -39.06
CA ALA A 297 -14.66 4.62 -40.22
C ALA A 297 -14.88 5.37 -41.55
N ALA A 298 -15.75 6.38 -41.57
CA ALA A 298 -16.10 7.18 -42.76
C ALA A 298 -15.08 8.27 -43.09
N THR A 299 -14.22 8.64 -42.15
CA THR A 299 -13.15 9.62 -42.34
C THR A 299 -11.78 8.92 -42.37
N PRO A 300 -11.34 8.34 -43.51
CA PRO A 300 -10.00 7.78 -43.60
C PRO A 300 -8.98 8.93 -43.58
N GLY A 301 -8.56 9.35 -42.39
CA GLY A 301 -7.54 10.39 -42.21
C GLY A 301 -7.63 11.23 -40.93
N VAL A 302 -8.70 11.16 -40.14
CA VAL A 302 -8.79 11.87 -38.83
C VAL A 302 -9.40 10.94 -37.78
N GLY A 303 -8.51 10.18 -37.15
CA GLY A 303 -8.75 9.08 -36.23
C GLY A 303 -7.56 8.14 -36.39
N PRO A 304 -6.89 7.66 -35.32
CA PRO A 304 -5.60 7.00 -35.42
C PRO A 304 -5.74 5.71 -36.22
N THR A 305 -5.51 5.80 -37.52
CA THR A 305 -5.62 4.70 -38.46
C THR A 305 -4.37 3.86 -38.28
N ALA A 306 -4.42 2.98 -37.28
CA ALA A 306 -3.62 1.77 -37.29
C ALA A 306 -4.05 0.96 -38.51
N THR A 307 -3.35 1.15 -39.62
CA THR A 307 -3.38 0.22 -40.74
C THR A 307 -3.14 -1.17 -40.19
N ILE A 308 -4.06 -2.08 -40.50
CA ILE A 308 -4.02 -3.50 -40.19
C ILE A 308 -2.67 -4.05 -40.67
N MET A 309 -1.74 -4.20 -39.73
CA MET A 309 -0.53 -5.00 -39.87
C MET A 309 -0.54 -5.98 -38.71
N THR A 310 -0.42 -7.25 -39.05
CA THR A 310 -0.59 -8.42 -38.18
C THR A 310 0.18 -8.31 -36.85
N ALA A 311 -0.39 -8.88 -35.79
CA ALA A 311 0.03 -8.87 -34.38
C ALA A 311 1.40 -9.54 -34.05
N HIS A 312 2.40 -9.39 -34.93
CA HIS A 312 3.80 -9.70 -34.66
C HIS A 312 4.72 -8.47 -34.75
N ASP A 313 4.22 -7.31 -35.17
CA ASP A 313 5.00 -6.07 -35.33
C ASP A 313 4.83 -5.04 -34.19
N GLU A 314 4.03 -5.34 -33.15
CA GLU A 314 3.66 -4.38 -32.07
C GLU A 314 4.84 -3.84 -31.25
N ASN A 315 6.02 -4.45 -31.34
CA ASN A 315 7.22 -4.05 -30.60
C ASN A 315 8.40 -3.57 -31.46
N HIS A 316 8.27 -3.44 -32.78
CA HIS A 316 9.43 -3.04 -33.59
C HIS A 316 9.80 -1.56 -33.32
N PRO A 317 10.98 -1.27 -32.74
CA PRO A 317 11.32 0.08 -32.26
C PRO A 317 11.31 1.15 -33.37
N VAL A 318 11.59 0.74 -34.61
CA VAL A 318 11.57 1.62 -35.80
C VAL A 318 10.14 2.08 -36.15
N GLU A 319 9.15 1.20 -36.04
CA GLU A 319 7.77 1.53 -36.42
C GLU A 319 7.12 2.42 -35.35
N ARG A 320 7.47 2.19 -34.08
CA ARG A 320 7.11 3.10 -32.98
C ARG A 320 7.66 4.51 -33.20
N ALA A 321 8.92 4.65 -33.61
CA ALA A 321 9.51 5.96 -33.91
C ALA A 321 8.83 6.66 -35.10
N ARG A 322 8.46 5.91 -36.15
CA ARG A 322 7.71 6.45 -37.30
C ARG A 322 6.33 6.97 -36.92
N ARG A 323 5.59 6.23 -36.11
CA ARG A 323 4.27 6.65 -35.60
C ARG A 323 4.36 7.93 -34.80
N LEU A 324 5.31 8.01 -33.87
CA LEU A 324 5.52 9.23 -33.08
C LEU A 324 5.92 10.42 -33.95
N TYR A 325 6.74 10.20 -34.99
CA TYR A 325 7.13 11.26 -35.91
C TYR A 325 5.95 11.74 -36.76
N ALA A 326 5.16 10.83 -37.31
CA ALA A 326 3.98 11.14 -38.13
C ALA A 326 2.92 11.93 -37.34
N ASN A 327 2.75 11.62 -36.05
CA ASN A 327 1.81 12.29 -35.17
C ASN A 327 2.36 13.57 -34.52
N GLY A 328 3.59 13.98 -34.84
CA GLY A 328 4.23 15.15 -34.23
C GLY A 328 4.60 14.99 -32.74
N LEU A 329 4.51 13.77 -32.21
CA LEU A 329 4.75 13.42 -30.81
C LEU A 329 6.20 12.97 -30.54
N LEU A 330 7.05 12.89 -31.56
CA LEU A 330 8.47 12.57 -31.40
C LEU A 330 9.27 13.78 -30.86
N ASN A 331 9.06 14.08 -29.59
CA ASN A 331 9.64 15.19 -28.85
C ASN A 331 10.89 14.76 -28.04
N GLU A 332 11.53 15.72 -27.35
CA GLU A 332 12.75 15.46 -26.58
C GLU A 332 12.54 14.45 -25.44
N GLU A 333 11.36 14.48 -24.81
CA GLU A 333 10.99 13.59 -23.69
C GLU A 333 10.89 12.13 -24.15
N ALA A 334 10.22 11.87 -25.28
CA ALA A 334 10.15 10.54 -25.87
C ALA A 334 11.54 9.95 -26.20
N VAL A 335 12.50 10.80 -26.59
CA VAL A 335 13.89 10.37 -26.85
C VAL A 335 14.64 10.12 -25.53
N LEU A 336 14.40 10.93 -24.49
CA LEU A 336 15.01 10.78 -23.16
C LEU A 336 14.58 9.47 -22.48
N ASP A 337 13.31 9.07 -22.60
CA ASP A 337 12.77 7.85 -21.99
C ASP A 337 13.41 6.57 -22.56
N ALA A 338 13.80 6.61 -23.84
CA ALA A 338 14.40 5.48 -24.54
C ALA A 338 15.93 5.36 -24.38
N LEU A 339 16.58 6.34 -23.75
CA LEU A 339 18.06 6.45 -23.73
C LEU A 339 18.78 5.21 -23.23
N ASP A 340 18.27 4.58 -22.17
CA ASP A 340 18.93 3.43 -21.52
C ASP A 340 18.31 2.08 -21.90
N THR A 341 17.09 2.09 -22.44
CA THR A 341 16.23 0.91 -22.55
C THR A 341 16.06 0.44 -23.99
N ASP A 342 16.10 1.33 -24.97
CA ASP A 342 15.74 1.01 -26.35
C ASP A 342 16.60 1.75 -27.39
N ARG A 343 17.75 1.13 -27.72
CA ARG A 343 18.74 1.68 -28.64
C ARG A 343 18.23 1.74 -30.08
N GLU A 344 17.42 0.78 -30.51
CA GLU A 344 16.89 0.74 -31.87
C GLU A 344 15.87 1.85 -32.09
N PHE A 345 15.00 2.10 -31.10
CA PHE A 345 14.10 3.25 -31.12
C PHE A 345 14.89 4.56 -31.15
N LEU A 346 15.93 4.69 -30.33
CA LEU A 346 16.76 5.90 -30.29
C LEU A 346 17.38 6.21 -31.65
N ILE A 347 17.90 5.19 -32.35
CA ILE A 347 18.44 5.34 -33.71
C ILE A 347 17.35 5.78 -34.68
N ALA A 348 16.19 5.13 -34.67
CA ALA A 348 15.09 5.46 -35.57
C ALA A 348 14.52 6.87 -35.30
N ALA A 349 14.37 7.25 -34.03
CA ALA A 349 13.89 8.56 -33.61
C ALA A 349 14.80 9.70 -34.07
N LEU A 350 16.11 9.58 -33.79
CA LEU A 350 17.09 10.59 -34.19
C LEU A 350 17.28 10.60 -35.72
N SER A 351 17.16 9.46 -36.39
CA SER A 351 17.18 9.36 -37.86
C SER A 351 16.03 10.14 -38.50
N LEU A 352 14.80 9.96 -38.01
CA LEU A 352 13.62 10.67 -38.53
C LEU A 352 13.70 12.17 -38.26
N ARG A 353 14.06 12.58 -37.04
CA ARG A 353 14.15 14.00 -36.67
C ARG A 353 15.29 14.74 -37.34
N ALA A 354 16.48 14.13 -37.45
CA ALA A 354 17.64 14.73 -38.12
C ALA A 354 17.61 14.55 -39.65
N ARG A 355 16.69 13.74 -40.19
CA ARG A 355 16.63 13.32 -41.60
C ARG A 355 17.95 12.72 -42.08
N LEU A 356 18.55 11.86 -41.25
CA LEU A 356 19.80 11.16 -41.52
C LEU A 356 19.56 9.66 -41.66
N PRO A 357 20.31 8.94 -42.51
CA PRO A 357 20.22 7.49 -42.59
C PRO A 357 20.48 6.82 -41.23
N PRO A 358 19.72 5.77 -40.84
CA PRO A 358 19.90 5.09 -39.56
C PRO A 358 21.34 4.61 -39.30
N ALA A 359 22.05 4.18 -40.36
CA ALA A 359 23.45 3.76 -40.27
C ALA A 359 24.39 4.89 -39.83
N VAL A 360 24.16 6.13 -40.30
CA VAL A 360 24.93 7.32 -39.89
C VAL A 360 24.66 7.64 -38.42
N VAL A 361 23.39 7.62 -38.02
CA VAL A 361 22.98 7.86 -36.62
C VAL A 361 23.59 6.82 -35.68
N ALA A 362 23.50 5.53 -36.04
CA ALA A 362 24.10 4.44 -35.26
C ALA A 362 25.62 4.61 -35.12
N LYS A 363 26.30 5.03 -36.21
CA LYS A 363 27.74 5.32 -36.20
C LYS A 363 28.08 6.49 -35.27
N ILE A 364 27.31 7.57 -35.30
CA ILE A 364 27.50 8.72 -34.40
C ILE A 364 27.33 8.30 -32.94
N LEU A 365 26.25 7.56 -32.62
CA LEU A 365 26.00 7.08 -31.25
C LEU A 365 27.12 6.15 -30.74
N ALA A 366 27.72 5.36 -31.62
CA ALA A 366 28.84 4.47 -31.28
C ALA A 366 30.22 5.16 -31.30
N SER A 367 30.32 6.41 -31.76
CA SER A 367 31.62 7.07 -32.00
C SER A 367 32.34 7.57 -30.76
N HIS A 368 31.67 7.60 -29.60
CA HIS A 368 32.16 8.26 -28.38
C HIS A 368 32.64 9.71 -28.62
N SER A 369 32.07 10.41 -29.61
CA SER A 369 32.41 11.79 -29.94
C SER A 369 31.38 12.76 -29.37
N ALA A 370 31.77 13.61 -28.44
CA ALA A 370 30.91 14.67 -27.93
C ALA A 370 30.44 15.61 -29.05
N LYS A 371 31.35 16.01 -29.96
CA LYS A 371 31.04 16.87 -31.11
C LYS A 371 30.01 16.23 -32.05
N GLY A 372 30.16 14.93 -32.33
CA GLY A 372 29.23 14.19 -33.19
C GLY A 372 27.82 14.08 -32.60
N LEU A 373 27.73 13.76 -31.30
CA LEU A 373 26.44 13.69 -30.60
C LEU A 373 25.76 15.06 -30.50
N THR A 374 26.53 16.11 -30.22
CA THR A 374 26.03 17.49 -30.19
C THR A 374 25.49 17.93 -31.55
N ALA A 375 26.21 17.61 -32.64
CA ALA A 375 25.75 17.87 -33.99
C ALA A 375 24.46 17.11 -34.34
N LEU A 376 24.35 15.84 -33.96
CA LEU A 376 23.17 15.02 -34.21
C LEU A 376 21.92 15.59 -33.51
N VAL A 377 22.03 15.96 -32.25
CA VAL A 377 20.93 16.52 -31.46
C VAL A 377 20.50 17.89 -32.00
N TRP A 378 21.47 18.73 -32.37
CA TRP A 378 21.19 20.01 -33.01
C TRP A 378 20.44 19.82 -34.34
N LYS A 379 20.92 18.91 -35.20
CA LYS A 379 20.27 18.62 -36.49
C LYS A 379 18.86 18.04 -36.31
N ALA A 380 18.65 17.25 -35.25
CA ALA A 380 17.35 16.73 -34.86
C ALA A 380 16.42 17.80 -34.25
N GLY A 381 16.86 19.05 -34.10
CA GLY A 381 16.06 20.15 -33.56
C GLY A 381 15.73 19.98 -32.07
N PHE A 382 16.60 19.31 -31.32
CA PHE A 382 16.48 19.14 -29.87
C PHE A 382 17.46 20.04 -29.13
N THR A 383 17.33 20.12 -27.80
CA THR A 383 18.13 21.05 -26.98
C THR A 383 19.47 20.45 -26.55
N MET A 384 20.37 21.29 -26.06
CA MET A 384 21.65 20.86 -25.51
C MET A 384 21.50 19.95 -24.26
N ARG A 385 20.34 19.99 -23.59
CA ARG A 385 20.00 19.07 -22.49
C ARG A 385 20.05 17.62 -22.95
N LEU A 386 19.36 17.29 -24.06
CA LEU A 386 19.40 15.94 -24.64
C LEU A 386 20.81 15.55 -25.07
N SER A 387 21.58 16.48 -25.65
CA SER A 387 22.98 16.21 -26.03
C SER A 387 23.82 15.79 -24.84
N LEU A 388 23.70 16.49 -23.70
CA LEU A 388 24.45 16.16 -22.50
C LEU A 388 24.04 14.78 -21.95
N GLN A 389 22.75 14.43 -22.00
CA GLN A 389 22.25 13.12 -21.59
C GLN A 389 22.79 11.99 -22.48
N LEU A 390 22.82 12.18 -23.81
CA LEU A 390 23.42 11.22 -24.73
C LEU A 390 24.92 11.04 -24.49
N GLN A 391 25.65 12.12 -24.23
CA GLN A 391 27.07 12.07 -23.89
C GLN A 391 27.33 11.30 -22.58
N LEU A 392 26.47 11.48 -21.57
CA LEU A 392 26.58 10.83 -20.26
C LEU A 392 26.17 9.36 -20.28
N ARG A 393 25.02 9.04 -20.86
CA ARG A 393 24.35 7.73 -20.70
C ARG A 393 24.64 6.78 -21.86
N VAL A 394 24.64 7.29 -23.09
CA VAL A 394 24.86 6.47 -24.30
C VAL A 394 26.35 6.35 -24.63
N ALA A 395 27.07 7.47 -24.73
CA ALA A 395 28.50 7.46 -25.04
C ALA A 395 29.41 7.37 -23.80
N ARG A 396 28.86 7.47 -22.59
CA ARG A 396 29.58 7.31 -21.31
C ARG A 396 30.87 8.14 -21.23
N LEU A 397 30.80 9.38 -21.70
CA LEU A 397 31.97 10.26 -21.77
C LEU A 397 32.35 10.81 -20.38
N PRO A 398 33.65 10.78 -20.04
CA PRO A 398 34.14 11.37 -18.79
C PRO A 398 33.94 12.89 -18.79
N PRO A 399 33.85 13.53 -17.60
CA PRO A 399 33.54 14.96 -17.49
C PRO A 399 34.38 15.89 -18.37
N LYS A 400 35.68 15.60 -18.52
CA LYS A 400 36.63 16.41 -19.32
C LYS A 400 36.41 16.30 -20.84
N ALA A 401 35.74 15.25 -21.31
CA ALA A 401 35.49 15.00 -22.73
C ALA A 401 34.09 15.45 -23.19
N ARG A 402 33.25 15.97 -22.28
CA ARG A 402 31.89 16.40 -22.58
C ARG A 402 31.84 17.84 -23.06
N LEU A 403 30.93 18.10 -23.99
CA LEU A 403 30.52 19.45 -24.37
C LEU A 403 29.32 19.86 -23.53
N VAL A 404 29.43 21.03 -22.90
CA VAL A 404 28.39 21.64 -22.07
C VAL A 404 27.79 22.83 -22.83
N ALA A 405 26.56 23.20 -22.51
CA ALA A 405 25.89 24.34 -23.14
C ALA A 405 26.68 25.64 -23.00
N GLY A 406 26.60 26.47 -24.04
CA GLY A 406 27.06 27.86 -23.99
C GLY A 406 26.12 28.74 -23.17
N GLY A 407 26.38 30.05 -23.17
CA GLY A 407 25.50 31.02 -22.52
C GLY A 407 24.05 30.88 -22.99
N GLY A 408 23.11 30.83 -22.05
CA GLY A 408 21.67 30.74 -22.34
C GLY A 408 21.18 29.36 -22.80
N GLY A 409 21.94 28.27 -22.58
CA GLY A 409 21.50 26.91 -22.95
C GLY A 409 21.69 26.55 -24.43
N THR A 410 22.43 27.39 -25.16
CA THR A 410 22.72 27.24 -26.59
C THR A 410 23.81 26.18 -26.85
N PHE A 411 23.88 25.72 -28.09
CA PHE A 411 24.92 24.79 -28.53
C PHE A 411 26.30 25.49 -28.51
N PRO A 412 27.36 24.84 -27.97
CA PRO A 412 28.68 25.46 -27.81
C PRO A 412 29.52 25.51 -29.09
N LEU A 413 29.03 24.93 -30.20
CA LEU A 413 29.68 24.91 -31.50
C LEU A 413 28.89 25.76 -32.48
N SER A 414 29.58 26.37 -33.45
CA SER A 414 28.93 27.11 -34.53
C SER A 414 28.12 26.17 -35.44
N ALA A 415 27.10 26.70 -36.12
CA ALA A 415 26.30 25.92 -37.07
C ALA A 415 27.16 25.28 -38.18
N ALA A 416 28.22 25.98 -38.63
CA ALA A 416 29.16 25.46 -39.61
C ALA A 416 29.95 24.24 -39.08
N GLU A 417 30.42 24.29 -37.82
CA GLU A 417 31.10 23.16 -37.19
C GLU A 417 30.16 21.98 -36.97
N LEU A 418 28.91 22.23 -36.58
CA LEU A 418 27.90 21.19 -36.36
C LEU A 418 27.55 20.48 -37.67
N GLU A 419 27.34 21.23 -38.76
CA GLU A 419 27.07 20.64 -40.08
C GLU A 419 28.27 19.83 -40.58
N TRP A 420 29.49 20.34 -40.41
CA TRP A 420 30.73 19.63 -40.77
C TRP A 420 30.85 18.29 -40.05
N GLN A 421 30.48 18.20 -38.77
CA GLN A 421 30.48 16.92 -38.04
C GLN A 421 29.50 15.91 -38.68
N ILE A 422 28.29 16.35 -39.07
CA ILE A 422 27.32 15.47 -39.72
C ILE A 422 27.84 14.97 -41.07
N GLU A 423 28.43 15.85 -41.88
CA GLU A 423 29.04 15.49 -43.16
C GLU A 423 30.19 14.50 -42.99
N PHE A 424 31.08 14.74 -42.02
CA PHE A 424 32.16 13.82 -41.69
C PHE A 424 31.63 12.40 -41.41
N PHE A 425 30.61 12.25 -40.56
CA PHE A 425 30.03 10.93 -40.29
C PHE A 425 29.28 10.32 -41.47
N ARG A 426 28.74 11.13 -42.39
CA ARG A 426 28.16 10.64 -43.65
C ARG A 426 29.20 10.01 -44.58
N THR A 427 30.43 10.55 -44.61
CA THR A 427 31.51 9.96 -45.42
C THR A 427 32.02 8.62 -44.87
N LEU A 428 31.82 8.36 -43.57
CA LEU A 428 32.27 7.13 -42.91
C LEU A 428 31.30 5.95 -43.07
N VAL A 429 30.12 6.17 -43.66
CA VAL A 429 29.14 5.12 -43.94
C VAL A 429 29.06 4.92 -45.46
N PRO A 430 29.28 3.69 -45.98
CA PRO A 430 29.14 3.43 -47.42
C PRO A 430 27.73 3.83 -47.89
N GLN A 431 27.65 4.65 -48.94
CA GLN A 431 26.37 4.92 -49.61
C GLN A 431 25.93 3.63 -50.29
N GLY A 432 24.99 2.91 -49.69
CA GLY A 432 24.40 1.72 -50.29
C GLY A 432 23.62 2.06 -51.55
N ILE A 433 23.86 1.25 -52.59
CA ILE A 433 23.19 1.22 -53.92
C ILE A 433 21.69 0.98 -53.77
#